data_AF-A0A535WTX1-F1
#
_entry.id   AF-A0A535WTX1-F1
#
_cell.length_a   1.000
_cell.length_b   1.000
_cell.length_c   1.000
_cell.angle_alpha   90.00
_cell.angle_beta   90.00
_cell.angle_gamma   90.00
#
_symmetry.space_group_name_H-M   'P 1'
#
loop_
_entity.id
_entity.type
_entity.pdbx_description
1 polymer ?
#
loop_
_entity_poly.entity_id
_entity_poly.type
_entity_poly.pdbx_seq_one_letter_code
_entity_poly.pdbx_strand_id
1 'polypeptide(L)' 'MSALSAHVLEEIKELPAKYPQPRSAVMPALDLAQEELGHLTPESMSEVAAALELDPGYVEGVAT' A
#
# COMPACT_ATOMS: atom_id res chain seq x y z
N MET A 1 -13.97 2.19 -9.43
CA MET A 1 -14.30 1.44 -8.20
C MET A 1 -12.99 1.31 -7.45
N SER A 2 -12.97 1.36 -6.13
CA SER A 2 -11.71 1.14 -5.40
C SER A 2 -11.40 -0.37 -5.40
N ALA A 3 -10.14 -0.75 -5.56
CA ALA A 3 -9.71 -2.14 -5.45
C ALA A 3 -9.69 -2.60 -3.99
N LEU A 4 -9.22 -1.75 -3.06
CA LEU A 4 -9.13 -2.03 -1.63
C LEU A 4 -10.35 -1.53 -0.85
N SER A 5 -10.71 -2.24 0.22
CA SER A 5 -11.71 -1.77 1.17
C SER A 5 -11.25 -0.49 1.87
N ALA A 6 -12.21 0.33 2.30
CA ALA A 6 -11.94 1.53 3.09
C ALA A 6 -11.17 1.22 4.39
N HIS A 7 -11.43 0.04 4.98
CA HIS A 7 -10.77 -0.41 6.20
C HIS A 7 -9.27 -0.64 5.98
N VAL A 8 -8.89 -1.39 4.94
CA VAL A 8 -7.48 -1.63 4.63
C VAL A 8 -6.77 -0.34 4.24
N LEU A 9 -7.44 0.56 3.52
CA LEU A 9 -6.88 1.88 3.19
C LEU A 9 -6.62 2.75 4.43
N GLU A 10 -7.45 2.66 5.46
CA GLU A 10 -7.21 3.34 6.73
C GLU A 10 -6.03 2.73 7.47
N GLU A 11 -5.93 1.40 7.54
CA GLU A 11 -4.78 0.72 8.16
C GLU A 11 -3.46 1.06 7.48
N ILE A 12 -3.44 1.10 6.14
CA ILE A 12 -2.26 1.48 5.35
C ILE A 12 -1.81 2.90 5.69
N LYS A 13 -2.75 3.85 5.83
CA LYS A 13 -2.44 5.25 6.17
C LYS A 13 -1.83 5.41 7.56
N GLU A 14 -2.11 4.48 8.47
CA GLU A 14 -1.55 4.50 9.83
C GLU A 14 -0.16 3.85 9.92
N LEU A 15 0.22 3.00 8.95
CA LEU A 15 1.50 2.29 8.96
C LEU A 15 2.73 3.22 9.04
N PRO A 16 2.82 4.34 8.30
CA PRO A 16 3.98 5.24 8.36
C PRO A 16 4.38 5.68 9.77
N ALA A 17 3.41 5.84 10.68
CA ALA A 17 3.65 6.26 12.06
C ALA A 17 4.46 5.23 12.87
N LYS A 18 4.52 3.98 12.41
CA LYS A 18 5.25 2.88 13.08
C LYS A 18 6.71 2.77 12.65
N TYR A 19 7.16 3.57 11.67
CA TYR A 19 8.50 3.47 11.09
C TYR A 19 9.31 4.77 11.24
N PRO A 20 10.64 4.68 11.45
CA PRO A 20 11.51 5.86 11.45
C PRO A 20 11.52 6.63 10.11
N GLN A 21 11.23 5.93 9.01
CA GLN A 21 11.07 6.50 7.68
C GLN A 21 9.68 6.12 7.16
N PRO A 22 8.79 7.06 6.82
CA PRO A 22 7.43 6.77 6.34
C PRO A 22 7.38 5.77 5.18
N ARG A 23 8.30 5.91 4.21
CA ARG A 23 8.42 4.98 3.06
C ARG A 23 8.71 3.53 3.43
N SER A 24 9.23 3.26 4.64
CA SER A 24 9.45 1.88 5.10
C SER A 24 8.14 1.13 5.34
N ALA A 25 7.00 1.83 5.36
CA ALA A 25 5.67 1.24 5.41
C ALA A 25 5.20 0.60 4.09
N VAL A 26 5.94 0.71 2.97
CA VAL A 26 5.50 0.15 1.68
C VAL A 26 5.31 -1.36 1.72
N MET A 27 6.30 -2.11 2.21
CA MET A 27 6.21 -3.57 2.30
C MET A 27 4.98 -4.03 3.10
N PRO A 28 4.77 -3.59 4.35
CA PRO A 28 3.60 -3.99 5.12
C PRO A 28 2.28 -3.49 4.51
N ALA A 29 2.27 -2.37 3.79
CA ALA A 29 1.07 -1.92 3.09
C ALA A 29 0.72 -2.79 1.88
N LEU A 30 1.74 -3.25 1.14
CA LEU A 30 1.58 -4.21 0.06
C LEU A 30 1.11 -5.57 0.59
N ASP A 31 1.64 -6.02 1.73
CA ASP A 31 1.19 -7.25 2.38
C ASP A 31 -0.30 -7.20 2.72
N LEU A 32 -0.79 -6.11 3.33
CA LEU A 32 -2.22 -5.91 3.63
C LEU A 32 -3.09 -5.93 2.37
N ALA A 33 -2.65 -5.24 1.31
CA ALA A 33 -3.37 -5.22 0.03
C ALA A 33 -3.43 -6.62 -0.61
N GLN A 34 -2.34 -7.39 -0.50
CA GLN A 34 -2.27 -8.75 -1.01
C GLN A 34 -3.12 -9.73 -0.19
N GLU A 35 -3.18 -9.57 1.13
CA GLU A 35 -4.03 -10.39 2.00
C GLU A 35 -5.52 -10.21 1.67
N GLU A 36 -5.96 -8.99 1.36
CA GLU A 36 -7.37 -8.73 1.01
C GLU A 36 -7.74 -9.26 -0.38
N LEU A 37 -6.86 -9.10 -1.38
CA LEU A 37 -7.17 -9.41 -2.79
C LEU A 37 -6.62 -10.76 -3.27
N GLY A 38 -5.81 -11.43 -2.46
CA GLY A 38 -5.07 -12.65 -2.79
C GLY A 38 -3.87 -12.44 -3.70
N HIS A 39 -3.78 -11.30 -4.39
CA HIS A 39 -2.67 -10.90 -5.25
C HIS A 39 -2.65 -9.38 -5.42
N LEU A 40 -1.47 -8.83 -5.70
CA LEU A 40 -1.31 -7.41 -6.02
C LEU A 40 -1.68 -7.15 -7.48
N THR A 41 -2.49 -6.13 -7.70
CA THR A 41 -2.83 -5.61 -9.03
C THR A 41 -2.25 -4.20 -9.20
N PRO A 42 -2.08 -3.70 -10.44
CA PRO A 42 -1.65 -2.32 -10.66
C PRO A 42 -2.57 -1.29 -10.01
N GLU A 43 -3.88 -1.58 -9.95
CA GLU A 43 -4.86 -0.73 -9.28
C GLU A 43 -4.64 -0.71 -7.76
N SER A 44 -4.48 -1.88 -7.12
CA SER A 44 -4.23 -1.95 -5.67
C SER A 44 -2.89 -1.33 -5.26
N MET A 45 -1.84 -1.50 -6.08
CA MET A 45 -0.55 -0.84 -5.85
C MET A 45 -0.63 0.68 -5.99
N SER A 46 -1.42 1.18 -6.94
CA SER A 46 -1.68 2.61 -7.10
C SER A 46 -2.43 3.19 -5.90
N GLU A 47 -3.38 2.44 -5.34
CA GLU A 47 -4.11 2.83 -4.13
C GLU A 47 -3.22 2.82 -2.88
N VAL A 48 -2.33 1.83 -2.74
CA VAL A 48 -1.30 1.81 -1.69
C VAL A 48 -0.38 3.03 -1.81
N ALA A 49 0.10 3.34 -3.03
CA ALA A 49 0.94 4.50 -3.27
C ALA A 49 0.24 5.82 -2.89
N ALA A 50 -1.03 5.97 -3.28
CA ALA A 50 -1.85 7.12 -2.90
C ALA A 50 -2.06 7.21 -1.38
N ALA A 51 -2.31 6.09 -0.70
CA ALA A 51 -2.52 6.04 0.75
C ALA A 51 -1.24 6.38 1.54
N LEU A 52 -0.07 6.05 1.01
CA LEU A 52 1.22 6.35 1.62
C LEU A 52 1.87 7.66 1.14
N GLU A 53 1.20 8.39 0.24
CA GLU A 53 1.74 9.59 -0.43
C GLU A 53 3.10 9.34 -1.12
N LEU A 54 3.21 8.21 -1.80
CA LEU A 54 4.40 7.77 -2.53
C LEU A 54 4.18 7.76 -4.04
N ASP A 55 5.29 7.72 -4.77
CA ASP A 55 5.26 7.52 -6.22
C ASP A 55 4.80 6.07 -6.54
N PRO A 56 3.81 5.88 -7.43
CA PRO A 56 3.36 4.54 -7.82
C PRO A 56 4.47 3.66 -8.40
N GLY A 57 5.40 4.24 -9.18
CA GLY A 57 6.54 3.51 -9.73
C GLY A 57 7.52 3.04 -8.66
N TYR A 58 7.65 3.77 -7.55
CA TYR A 58 8.39 3.28 -6.40
C TYR A 58 7.72 2.06 -5.77
N VAL A 59 6.40 2.09 -5.59
CA VAL A 59 5.64 0.96 -5.01
C VAL A 59 5.70 -0.27 -5.93
N GLU A 60 5.51 -0.10 -7.23
CA GLU A 60 5.67 -1.17 -8.23
C GLU A 60 7.08 -1.77 -8.24
N GLY A 61 8.11 -0.92 -8.12
CA GLY A 61 9.50 -1.37 -8.04
C GLY A 61 9.83 -2.15 -6.76
N VAL A 62 9.09 -1.94 -5.68
CA VAL A 62 9.20 -2.73 -4.44
C VAL A 62 8.47 -4.07 -4.54
N ALA A 63 7.41 -4.14 -5.34
CA ALA A 63 6.58 -5.34 -5.52
C ALA A 63 7.11 -6.33 -6.58
N THR A 64 8.22 -6.01 -7.25
CA THR A 64 8.86 -6.85 -8.30
C THR A 64 9.88 -7.81 -7.70
#